data_AF-A0AAE0GSF9-F1
#
_entry.id   AF-A0AAE0GSF9-F1
#
_cell.length_a   1.000
_cell.length_b   1.000
_cell.length_c   1.000
_cell.angle_alpha   90.00
_cell.angle_beta   90.00
_cell.angle_gamma   90.00
#
_symmetry.space_group_name_H-M   'P 1'
#
loop_
_entity.id
_entity.type
_entity.pdbx_description
1 polymer ?
#
loop_
_entity_poly.entity_id
_entity_poly.type
_entity_poly.pdbx_seq_one_letter_code
_entity_poly.pdbx_strand_id
1 'polypeptide(L)'
;MLLLGLLLIGGLPTATAVSLEYHRFENAVERNLVCTDGTPAGYYSKESESGSNTWYIHLQGRPWCYDYESCKKRADIDQVETTDPTTNFPTLEKFGIFDVLQQDNLIYVPDCSGDAWLGNTSRWGHNFRGRAIVHVLLQELPFQENSTVLLAGCSAGARGAMVHLDFLRPLLPPGISVRGVLDSPAWQDLPLHDPQQGTSLAEQTRLAYELFSPPISPWCQSAFANQTDTWKCLFAEYALPHVQEDYFLFSYLDDSFQLHTDLNTKPPFGPNQLTFARSLAARINHTIMAAAAAGKAVHAPACYGHGVIEHFDHFENVSAAGVTVAQLFVAWLSQPMANSTLSPHAIPKAAVDRCTTFNCGRGCPAHSPSFVHKQEQERDREHEDEQQEEEEPSDDEEKEPRRVIKSTLPMWLLAVFSASGGLIVLTGSVSGYILYKRRQERAAFDKIYMPLTPLDGDDAPYWPNNSLQFSPTLEL
;
A
#
# COMPACT_ATOMS: atom_id res chain seq x y z
N MET A 1 -31.52 37.17 -39.64
CA MET A 1 -31.58 36.50 -38.33
C MET A 1 -30.62 35.33 -38.35
N LEU A 2 -29.44 35.48 -37.75
CA LEU A 2 -28.53 34.36 -37.47
C LEU A 2 -28.32 34.34 -35.95
N LEU A 3 -28.91 33.34 -35.31
CA LEU A 3 -28.69 33.04 -33.89
C LEU A 3 -27.42 32.20 -33.79
N LEU A 4 -26.33 32.80 -33.31
CA LEU A 4 -25.18 32.07 -32.79
C LEU A 4 -25.55 31.57 -31.38
N GLY A 5 -25.80 30.27 -31.27
CA GLY A 5 -25.87 29.59 -29.98
C GLY A 5 -24.46 29.46 -29.40
N LEU A 6 -24.19 30.16 -28.30
CA LEU A 6 -23.04 29.84 -27.45
C LEU A 6 -23.31 28.48 -26.80
N LEU A 7 -22.56 27.46 -27.22
CA LEU A 7 -22.33 26.28 -26.39
C LEU A 7 -21.54 26.72 -25.17
N LEU A 8 -22.19 26.71 -24.00
CA LEU A 8 -21.52 26.68 -22.71
C LEU A 8 -20.73 25.37 -22.64
N ILE A 9 -19.44 25.46 -22.92
CA ILE A 9 -18.48 24.41 -22.56
C ILE A 9 -18.44 24.44 -21.03
N GLY A 10 -19.15 23.49 -20.39
CA GLY A 10 -18.98 23.24 -18.96
C GLY A 10 -17.50 22.97 -18.72
N GLY A 11 -16.86 23.80 -17.88
CA GLY A 11 -15.47 23.59 -17.48
C GLY A 11 -15.32 22.19 -16.89
N LEU A 12 -14.21 21.53 -17.20
CA LEU A 12 -13.79 20.34 -16.47
C LEU A 12 -13.81 20.66 -14.97
N PRO A 13 -14.35 19.79 -14.10
CA PRO A 13 -14.28 20.01 -12.67
C PRO A 13 -12.81 20.13 -12.27
N THR A 14 -12.41 21.33 -11.87
CA THR A 14 -11.08 21.57 -11.31
C THR A 14 -11.06 21.00 -9.92
N ALA A 15 -10.04 20.21 -9.57
CA ALA A 15 -9.83 19.73 -8.20
C ALA A 15 -9.91 20.92 -7.23
N THR A 16 -10.87 20.87 -6.31
CA THR A 16 -10.99 21.85 -5.24
C THR A 16 -10.42 21.22 -3.99
N ALA A 17 -9.17 21.54 -3.67
CA ALA A 17 -8.55 21.11 -2.43
C ALA A 17 -9.42 21.47 -1.23
N VAL A 18 -9.55 20.54 -0.28
CA VAL A 18 -10.21 20.76 0.99
C VAL A 18 -9.15 20.98 2.08
N SER A 19 -9.16 22.17 2.67
CA SER A 19 -8.28 22.52 3.79
C SER A 19 -8.81 21.95 5.10
N LEU A 20 -7.96 21.25 5.85
CA LEU A 20 -8.24 20.72 7.18
C LEU A 20 -7.31 21.39 8.20
N GLU A 21 -7.81 21.69 9.40
CA GLU A 21 -7.04 22.32 10.47
C GLU A 21 -6.49 21.28 11.46
N TYR A 22 -5.27 21.47 11.96
CA TYR A 22 -4.66 20.54 12.91
C TYR A 22 -5.16 20.74 14.35
N HIS A 23 -5.53 19.64 15.00
CA HIS A 23 -5.90 19.55 16.41
C HIS A 23 -5.02 18.52 17.12
N ARG A 24 -4.36 18.95 18.19
CA ARG A 24 -3.68 18.05 19.12
C ARG A 24 -4.71 17.48 20.11
N PHE A 25 -4.60 16.21 20.47
CA PHE A 25 -5.42 15.67 21.56
C PHE A 25 -5.14 16.41 22.87
N GLU A 26 -6.20 16.73 23.62
CA GLU A 26 -6.04 17.35 24.93
C GLU A 26 -5.39 16.38 25.91
N ASN A 27 -4.35 16.85 26.61
CA ASN A 27 -3.54 16.07 27.55
C ASN A 27 -3.03 14.75 26.94
N ALA A 28 -2.62 14.80 25.66
CA ALA A 28 -2.24 13.62 24.89
C ALA A 28 -1.18 12.76 25.60
N VAL A 29 -0.16 13.40 26.19
CA VAL A 29 0.94 12.70 26.87
C VAL A 29 0.45 12.00 28.13
N GLU A 30 -0.33 12.70 28.96
CA GLU A 30 -0.91 12.16 30.19
C GLU A 30 -1.86 11.00 29.90
N ARG A 31 -2.52 11.03 28.74
CA ARG A 31 -3.45 10.00 28.26
C ARG A 31 -2.78 8.94 27.40
N ASN A 32 -1.46 9.01 27.23
CA ASN A 32 -0.66 8.06 26.46
C ASN A 32 -1.08 7.96 24.97
N LEU A 33 -1.59 9.07 24.42
CA LEU A 33 -1.90 9.28 23.01
C LEU A 33 -0.70 9.92 22.34
N VAL A 34 0.36 9.14 22.24
CA VAL A 34 1.66 9.62 21.76
C VAL A 34 2.12 8.87 20.53
N CYS A 35 2.88 9.56 19.70
CA CYS A 35 3.55 9.00 18.54
C CYS A 35 4.71 8.07 18.97
N THR A 36 5.34 7.41 18.00
CA THR A 36 6.43 6.45 18.21
C THR A 36 7.56 7.00 19.07
N ASP A 37 7.87 8.29 18.96
CA ASP A 37 8.90 9.02 19.70
C ASP A 37 8.43 9.62 21.04
N GLY A 38 7.14 9.51 21.37
CA GLY A 38 6.55 10.07 22.59
C GLY A 38 5.94 11.46 22.44
N THR A 39 6.02 12.09 21.26
CA THR A 39 5.36 13.36 21.00
C THR A 39 3.83 13.23 21.01
N PRO A 40 3.07 14.31 21.33
CA PRO A 40 1.61 14.29 21.29
C PRO A 40 1.03 13.94 19.91
N ALA A 41 0.13 12.97 19.84
CA ALA A 41 -0.65 12.70 18.64
C ALA A 41 -1.70 13.81 18.39
N GLY A 42 -2.24 13.83 17.17
CA GLY A 42 -3.31 14.73 16.76
C GLY A 42 -3.97 14.27 15.48
N TYR A 43 -4.90 15.07 14.99
CA TYR A 43 -5.65 14.85 13.76
C TYR A 43 -5.95 16.17 13.08
N TYR A 44 -6.22 16.13 11.78
CA TYR A 44 -6.71 17.27 11.04
C TYR A 44 -8.22 17.15 10.88
N SER A 45 -8.96 18.25 10.97
CA SER A 45 -10.40 18.23 10.73
C SER A 45 -10.95 19.46 10.03
N LYS A 46 -12.10 19.27 9.40
CA LYS A 46 -13.01 20.30 8.90
C LYS A 46 -14.41 19.93 9.35
N GLU A 47 -15.08 20.86 10.03
CA GLU A 47 -16.50 20.71 10.33
C GLU A 47 -17.36 20.94 9.10
N SER A 48 -18.48 20.23 9.03
CA SER A 48 -19.44 20.39 7.95
C SER A 48 -20.06 21.81 7.95
N GLU A 49 -19.89 22.56 6.87
CA GLU A 49 -20.58 23.83 6.65
C GLU A 49 -22.10 23.68 6.47
N SER A 50 -22.56 22.50 6.03
CA SER A 50 -23.97 22.21 5.75
C SER A 50 -24.78 21.70 6.96
N GLY A 51 -24.11 21.49 8.10
CA GLY A 51 -24.68 20.74 9.24
C GLY A 51 -24.91 19.24 8.99
N SER A 52 -24.19 18.62 8.04
CA SER A 52 -24.21 17.19 7.78
C SER A 52 -23.92 16.38 9.06
N ASN A 53 -24.63 15.26 9.20
CA ASN A 53 -24.43 14.30 10.29
C ASN A 53 -23.56 13.10 9.84
N THR A 54 -22.89 13.22 8.70
CA THR A 54 -21.92 12.24 8.22
C THR A 54 -20.52 12.66 8.65
N TRP A 55 -19.74 11.68 9.07
CA TRP A 55 -18.38 11.81 9.55
C TRP A 55 -17.48 10.89 8.76
N TYR A 56 -16.57 11.47 7.97
CA TYR A 56 -15.54 10.72 7.25
C TYR A 56 -14.23 10.79 8.02
N ILE A 57 -13.76 9.64 8.49
CA ILE A 57 -12.56 9.52 9.34
C ILE A 57 -11.54 8.69 8.59
N HIS A 58 -10.51 9.34 8.06
CA HIS A 58 -9.49 8.70 7.25
C HIS A 58 -8.22 8.44 8.05
N LEU A 59 -7.83 7.18 8.15
CA LEU A 59 -6.58 6.72 8.73
C LEU A 59 -5.50 6.72 7.64
N GLN A 60 -4.45 7.51 7.83
CA GLN A 60 -3.35 7.56 6.87
C GLN A 60 -2.67 6.19 6.71
N GLY A 61 -2.29 5.88 5.48
CA GLY A 61 -1.37 4.78 5.18
C GLY A 61 0.09 5.20 5.28
N ARG A 62 0.90 4.46 6.03
CA ARG A 62 2.37 4.51 6.01
C ARG A 62 2.94 3.11 6.16
N PRO A 63 4.22 2.88 5.79
CA PRO A 63 4.90 1.64 6.15
C PRO A 63 4.82 1.41 7.67
N TRP A 64 4.77 0.17 8.13
CA TRP A 64 4.89 -0.17 9.55
C TRP A 64 6.32 -0.63 9.89
N CYS A 65 6.56 -0.98 11.15
CA CYS A 65 7.69 -1.82 11.53
C CYS A 65 7.20 -3.09 12.27
N TYR A 66 8.03 -4.12 12.35
CA TYR A 66 7.62 -5.44 12.86
C TYR A 66 8.71 -6.15 13.69
N ASP A 67 9.93 -5.64 13.67
CA ASP A 67 11.05 -6.13 14.47
C ASP A 67 11.96 -4.96 14.90
N TYR A 68 12.98 -5.26 15.71
CA TYR A 68 13.85 -4.22 16.26
C TYR A 68 14.55 -3.41 15.16
N GLU A 69 15.07 -4.08 14.13
CA GLU A 69 15.84 -3.44 13.06
C GLU A 69 14.95 -2.59 12.14
N SER A 70 13.75 -3.05 11.80
CA SER A 70 12.77 -2.27 11.04
C SER A 70 12.26 -1.07 11.82
N CYS A 71 12.01 -1.21 13.14
CA CYS A 71 11.55 -0.09 13.96
C CYS A 71 12.65 0.95 14.18
N LYS A 72 13.90 0.51 14.37
CA LYS A 72 15.04 1.42 14.46
C LYS A 72 15.22 2.23 13.16
N LYS A 73 15.19 1.57 12.00
CA LYS A 73 15.27 2.24 10.69
C LYS A 73 14.12 3.22 10.46
N ARG A 74 12.92 2.87 10.95
CA ARG A 74 11.76 3.73 10.87
C ARG A 74 11.92 4.98 11.74
N ALA A 75 12.44 4.84 12.97
CA ALA A 75 12.60 5.97 13.88
C ALA A 75 13.50 7.08 13.30
N ASP A 76 14.50 6.72 12.49
CA ASP A 76 15.33 7.68 11.76
C ASP A 76 14.53 8.49 10.72
N ILE A 77 13.48 7.91 10.15
CA ILE A 77 12.55 8.57 9.21
C ILE A 77 11.55 9.43 9.98
N ASP A 78 10.99 8.91 11.07
CA ASP A 78 9.99 9.60 11.89
C ASP A 78 10.58 10.88 12.52
N GLN A 79 11.85 10.89 12.93
CA GLN A 79 12.54 12.08 13.49
C GLN A 79 12.65 13.26 12.52
N VAL A 80 12.59 13.03 11.21
CA VAL A 80 12.63 14.11 10.20
C VAL A 80 11.26 14.77 10.04
N GLU A 81 10.20 14.08 10.43
CA GLU A 81 8.80 14.49 10.20
C GLU A 81 8.05 14.85 11.49
N THR A 82 8.61 14.62 12.69
CA THR A 82 8.01 14.94 13.99
C THR A 82 8.22 16.41 14.43
N THR A 83 8.29 17.33 13.48
CA THR A 83 8.17 18.76 13.77
C THR A 83 6.77 19.05 14.31
N ASP A 84 6.62 19.83 15.38
CA ASP A 84 5.33 20.14 16.00
C ASP A 84 4.32 20.66 14.94
N PRO A 85 3.29 19.88 14.56
CA PRO A 85 2.40 20.25 13.46
C PRO A 85 1.59 21.52 13.77
N THR A 86 1.38 21.83 15.06
CA THR A 86 0.66 23.06 15.46
C THR A 86 1.35 24.35 14.98
N THR A 87 2.66 24.29 14.71
CA THR A 87 3.46 25.44 14.26
C THR A 87 3.94 25.30 12.83
N ASN A 88 4.25 24.09 12.38
CA ASN A 88 4.88 23.88 11.07
C ASN A 88 3.87 23.48 9.97
N PHE A 89 2.77 22.82 10.36
CA PHE A 89 1.75 22.33 9.45
C PHE A 89 0.33 22.51 10.05
N PRO A 90 -0.09 23.76 10.32
CA PRO A 90 -1.39 24.01 10.96
C PRO A 90 -2.58 23.65 10.06
N THR A 91 -2.34 23.53 8.75
CA THR A 91 -3.35 23.17 7.75
C THR A 91 -2.83 22.08 6.83
N LEU A 92 -3.74 21.24 6.33
CA LEU A 92 -3.47 20.18 5.38
C LEU A 92 -4.51 20.20 4.27
N GLU A 93 -4.05 20.37 3.04
CA GLU A 93 -4.89 20.27 1.85
C GLU A 93 -5.09 18.79 1.48
N LYS A 94 -6.35 18.39 1.28
CA LYS A 94 -6.73 17.06 0.83
C LYS A 94 -7.53 17.13 -0.47
N PHE A 95 -7.51 16.00 -1.18
CA PHE A 95 -8.02 15.85 -2.53
C PHE A 95 -8.76 14.52 -2.70
N GLY A 96 -9.42 14.34 -3.84
CA GLY A 96 -10.05 13.07 -4.22
C GLY A 96 -11.34 12.85 -3.44
N ILE A 97 -11.40 11.81 -2.62
CA ILE A 97 -12.61 11.50 -1.85
C ILE A 97 -13.02 12.64 -0.89
N PHE A 98 -12.06 13.43 -0.41
CA PHE A 98 -12.32 14.60 0.43
C PHE A 98 -13.11 15.68 -0.33
N ASP A 99 -12.87 15.81 -1.65
CA ASP A 99 -13.55 16.80 -2.49
C ASP A 99 -15.01 16.40 -2.71
N VAL A 100 -15.27 15.10 -2.86
CA VAL A 100 -16.63 14.54 -2.95
C VAL A 100 -17.40 14.70 -1.65
N LEU A 101 -16.73 14.57 -0.51
CA LEU A 101 -17.32 14.64 0.83
C LEU A 101 -17.17 16.03 1.47
N GLN A 102 -16.84 17.07 0.71
CA GLN A 102 -16.54 18.42 1.23
C GLN A 102 -17.65 19.07 2.07
N GLN A 103 -18.88 18.55 2.00
CA GLN A 103 -20.05 19.00 2.76
C GLN A 103 -20.27 18.23 4.08
N ASP A 104 -19.49 17.17 4.33
CA ASP A 104 -19.53 16.34 5.54
C ASP A 104 -18.48 16.79 6.57
N ASN A 105 -18.52 16.19 7.77
CA ASN A 105 -17.44 16.37 8.74
C ASN A 105 -16.27 15.51 8.32
N LEU A 106 -15.11 16.12 8.11
CA LEU A 106 -13.93 15.47 7.56
C LEU A 106 -12.83 15.42 8.61
N ILE A 107 -12.27 14.23 8.79
CA ILE A 107 -11.17 13.99 9.73
C ILE A 107 -10.10 13.18 9.02
N TYR A 108 -8.86 13.64 9.13
CA TYR A 108 -7.69 12.92 8.66
C TYR A 108 -6.75 12.70 9.83
N VAL A 109 -6.39 11.45 10.10
CA VAL A 109 -5.50 11.08 11.21
C VAL A 109 -4.15 10.69 10.62
N PRO A 110 -3.10 11.53 10.81
CA PRO A 110 -1.75 11.18 10.38
C PRO A 110 -1.23 9.96 11.16
N ASP A 111 -0.61 9.01 10.46
CA ASP A 111 0.01 7.86 11.11
C ASP A 111 1.36 8.29 11.70
N CYS A 112 1.38 8.41 13.02
CA CYS A 112 2.60 8.63 13.79
C CYS A 112 2.91 7.47 14.75
N SER A 113 2.17 6.36 14.68
CA SER A 113 2.36 5.20 15.55
C SER A 113 3.17 4.09 14.87
N GLY A 114 3.18 4.03 13.53
CA GLY A 114 3.98 3.07 12.77
C GLY A 114 3.55 1.61 12.95
N ASP A 115 2.31 1.41 13.40
CA ASP A 115 1.76 0.12 13.82
C ASP A 115 0.52 -0.30 13.01
N ALA A 116 0.29 0.34 11.85
CA ALA A 116 -0.90 0.16 11.03
C ALA A 116 -2.22 0.30 11.83
N TRP A 117 -2.22 1.17 12.84
CA TRP A 117 -3.34 1.43 13.73
C TRP A 117 -3.74 0.27 14.64
N LEU A 118 -2.85 -0.70 14.86
CA LEU A 118 -3.13 -1.94 15.59
C LEU A 118 -2.76 -1.87 17.08
N GLY A 119 -1.72 -1.12 17.41
CA GLY A 119 -1.04 -1.20 18.70
C GLY A 119 -1.65 -0.34 19.80
N ASN A 120 -1.53 -0.84 21.03
CA ASN A 120 -1.56 -0.05 22.25
C ASN A 120 -0.49 -0.55 23.23
N THR A 121 0.76 -0.51 22.80
CA THR A 121 1.90 -1.08 23.52
C THR A 121 3.15 -0.20 23.37
N SER A 122 4.21 -0.54 24.10
CA SER A 122 5.52 0.09 23.94
C SER A 122 6.61 -0.99 23.94
N ARG A 123 7.58 -0.88 23.03
CA ARG A 123 8.71 -1.81 22.96
C ARG A 123 9.93 -1.12 22.40
N TRP A 124 11.11 -1.46 22.92
CA TRP A 124 12.40 -0.92 22.46
C TRP A 124 12.51 0.62 22.52
N GLY A 125 11.77 1.26 23.43
CA GLY A 125 11.72 2.72 23.52
C GLY A 125 10.76 3.37 22.51
N HIS A 126 10.02 2.59 21.73
CA HIS A 126 9.00 3.05 20.79
C HIS A 126 7.59 2.87 21.37
N ASN A 127 6.69 3.80 21.06
CA ASN A 127 5.27 3.72 21.42
C ASN A 127 4.41 3.39 20.20
N PHE A 128 3.61 2.32 20.31
CA PHE A 128 2.69 1.87 19.27
C PHE A 128 1.26 2.10 19.78
N ARG A 129 0.71 3.27 19.47
CA ARG A 129 -0.54 3.80 20.04
C ARG A 129 -1.68 3.96 19.04
N GLY A 130 -1.53 3.42 17.83
CA GLY A 130 -2.49 3.67 16.75
C GLY A 130 -3.92 3.24 17.12
N ARG A 131 -4.09 2.10 17.81
CA ARG A 131 -5.40 1.67 18.31
C ARG A 131 -5.97 2.62 19.36
N ALA A 132 -5.15 3.04 20.31
CA ALA A 132 -5.57 3.96 21.36
C ALA A 132 -6.02 5.32 20.79
N ILE A 133 -5.27 5.83 19.80
CA ILE A 133 -5.57 7.08 19.10
C ILE A 133 -6.93 6.99 18.39
N VAL A 134 -7.18 5.94 17.60
CA VAL A 134 -8.47 5.75 16.90
C VAL A 134 -9.63 5.65 17.88
N HIS A 135 -9.44 4.88 18.96
CA HIS A 135 -10.50 4.68 19.96
C HIS A 135 -10.87 5.98 20.67
N VAL A 136 -9.88 6.74 21.13
CA VAL A 136 -10.14 8.01 21.81
C VAL A 136 -10.77 9.02 20.85
N LEU A 137 -10.26 9.12 19.63
CA LEU A 137 -10.85 10.00 18.62
C LEU A 137 -12.35 9.73 18.46
N LEU A 138 -12.75 8.48 18.24
CA LEU A 138 -14.15 8.12 18.08
C LEU A 138 -15.01 8.42 19.33
N GLN A 139 -14.43 8.38 20.53
CA GLN A 139 -15.16 8.71 21.76
C GLN A 139 -15.34 10.22 21.97
N GLU A 140 -14.46 11.04 21.40
CA GLU A 140 -14.46 12.50 21.60
C GLU A 140 -15.25 13.26 20.54
N LEU A 141 -15.46 12.65 19.37
CA LEU A 141 -16.21 13.30 18.31
C LEU A 141 -17.68 13.50 18.71
N PRO A 142 -18.24 14.70 18.46
CA PRO A 142 -19.57 15.08 18.93
C PRO A 142 -20.68 14.48 18.04
N PHE A 143 -20.72 13.16 17.95
CA PHE A 143 -21.73 12.45 17.16
C PHE A 143 -23.14 12.71 17.70
N GLN A 144 -24.07 12.99 16.78
CA GLN A 144 -25.49 13.11 17.08
C GLN A 144 -26.21 11.77 16.84
N GLU A 145 -27.43 11.63 17.36
CA GLU A 145 -28.28 10.49 17.02
C GLU A 145 -28.46 10.41 15.49
N ASN A 146 -28.41 9.20 14.93
CA ASN A 146 -28.44 8.93 13.49
C ASN A 146 -27.22 9.42 12.70
N SER A 147 -26.08 9.73 13.35
CA SER A 147 -24.87 10.03 12.59
C SER A 147 -24.43 8.82 11.75
N THR A 148 -23.80 9.10 10.61
CA THR A 148 -23.13 8.07 9.81
C THR A 148 -21.63 8.26 9.92
N VAL A 149 -20.92 7.24 10.41
CA VAL A 149 -19.46 7.20 10.46
C VAL A 149 -18.94 6.36 9.31
N LEU A 150 -18.13 6.96 8.45
CA LEU A 150 -17.34 6.31 7.42
C LEU A 150 -15.91 6.17 7.95
N LEU A 151 -15.56 5.00 8.50
CA LEU A 151 -14.19 4.72 8.88
C LEU A 151 -13.40 4.28 7.64
N ALA A 152 -12.45 5.11 7.26
CA ALA A 152 -11.71 5.01 6.02
C ALA A 152 -10.21 4.84 6.26
N GLY A 153 -9.50 4.36 5.25
CA GLY A 153 -8.06 4.44 5.22
C GLY A 153 -7.48 3.93 3.91
N CYS A 154 -6.21 4.22 3.70
CA CYS A 154 -5.42 3.73 2.57
C CYS A 154 -4.27 2.84 3.09
N SER A 155 -3.94 1.74 2.40
CA SER A 155 -2.78 0.90 2.73
C SER A 155 -2.85 0.37 4.18
N ALA A 156 -1.83 0.62 5.01
CA ALA A 156 -1.83 0.31 6.44
C ALA A 156 -3.01 0.94 7.20
N GLY A 157 -3.46 2.13 6.77
CA GLY A 157 -4.67 2.78 7.27
C GLY A 157 -5.93 1.98 6.97
N ALA A 158 -6.04 1.42 5.76
CA ALA A 158 -7.16 0.55 5.38
C ALA A 158 -7.14 -0.79 6.15
N ARG A 159 -5.95 -1.36 6.38
CA ARG A 159 -5.79 -2.54 7.25
C ARG A 159 -6.27 -2.23 8.67
N GLY A 160 -5.85 -1.10 9.22
CA GLY A 160 -6.31 -0.60 10.52
C GLY A 160 -7.82 -0.44 10.57
N ALA A 161 -8.40 0.28 9.60
CA ALA A 161 -9.84 0.49 9.48
C ALA A 161 -10.60 -0.85 9.42
N MET A 162 -10.15 -1.79 8.57
CA MET A 162 -10.72 -3.13 8.45
C MET A 162 -10.76 -3.87 9.79
N VAL A 163 -9.65 -3.85 10.55
CA VAL A 163 -9.60 -4.48 11.88
C VAL A 163 -10.51 -3.76 12.85
N HIS A 164 -10.55 -2.42 12.84
CA HIS A 164 -11.34 -1.62 13.77
C HIS A 164 -12.84 -1.75 13.57
N LEU A 165 -13.34 -1.95 12.35
CA LEU A 165 -14.79 -2.03 12.05
C LEU A 165 -15.55 -2.98 12.97
N ASP A 166 -14.95 -4.12 13.35
CA ASP A 166 -15.58 -5.11 14.25
C ASP A 166 -15.57 -4.70 15.73
N PHE A 167 -14.86 -3.63 16.10
CA PHE A 167 -14.70 -3.15 17.47
C PHE A 167 -15.26 -1.75 17.73
N LEU A 168 -15.85 -1.10 16.72
CA LEU A 168 -16.32 0.29 16.88
C LEU A 168 -17.61 0.41 17.67
N ARG A 169 -18.51 -0.57 17.60
CA ARG A 169 -19.85 -0.47 18.19
C ARG A 169 -19.86 -0.12 19.68
N PRO A 170 -19.00 -0.71 20.54
CA PRO A 170 -18.93 -0.32 21.95
C PRO A 170 -18.34 1.07 22.21
N LEU A 171 -17.69 1.70 21.21
CA LEU A 171 -17.07 3.02 21.33
C LEU A 171 -18.03 4.15 20.95
N LEU A 172 -19.09 3.84 20.22
CA LEU A 172 -20.00 4.80 19.62
C LEU A 172 -21.30 4.91 20.42
N PRO A 173 -21.93 6.10 20.46
CA PRO A 173 -23.29 6.25 20.97
C PRO A 173 -24.29 5.30 20.28
N PRO A 174 -25.41 4.95 20.93
CA PRO A 174 -26.51 4.25 20.28
C PRO A 174 -27.04 5.03 19.06
N GLY A 175 -27.48 4.31 18.03
CA GLY A 175 -28.09 4.93 16.83
C GLY A 175 -27.10 5.44 15.79
N ILE A 176 -25.79 5.24 15.98
CA ILE A 176 -24.77 5.57 14.98
C ILE A 176 -24.71 4.47 13.91
N SER A 177 -24.76 4.86 12.64
CA SER A 177 -24.49 3.98 11.50
C SER A 177 -22.99 3.96 11.22
N VAL A 178 -22.43 2.77 10.96
CA VAL A 178 -21.00 2.59 10.67
C VAL A 178 -20.85 1.95 9.29
N ARG A 179 -19.94 2.48 8.48
CA ARG A 179 -19.51 1.87 7.21
C ARG A 179 -18.00 2.00 7.04
N GLY A 180 -17.39 1.07 6.30
CA GLY A 180 -15.98 1.08 5.95
C GLY A 180 -15.70 1.67 4.56
N VAL A 181 -14.58 2.38 4.41
CA VAL A 181 -14.02 2.75 3.10
C VAL A 181 -12.57 2.29 3.05
N LEU A 182 -12.33 1.14 2.43
CA LEU A 182 -11.06 0.43 2.52
C LEU A 182 -10.32 0.53 1.18
N ASP A 183 -9.26 1.33 1.14
CA ASP A 183 -8.41 1.50 -0.05
C ASP A 183 -7.11 0.70 0.07
N SER A 184 -6.94 -0.26 -0.84
CA SER A 184 -5.78 -1.12 -0.95
C SER A 184 -5.46 -1.99 0.29
N PRO A 185 -6.45 -2.56 1.02
CA PRO A 185 -6.17 -3.50 2.12
C PRO A 185 -5.97 -4.95 1.65
N ALA A 186 -6.25 -5.28 0.37
CA ALA A 186 -6.45 -6.64 -0.12
C ALA A 186 -5.16 -7.48 -0.26
N TRP A 187 -4.21 -7.28 0.64
CA TRP A 187 -2.98 -8.04 0.70
C TRP A 187 -3.20 -9.53 1.01
N GLN A 188 -2.28 -10.35 0.53
CA GLN A 188 -2.35 -11.82 0.56
C GLN A 188 -1.21 -12.42 1.41
N ASP A 189 -1.50 -13.50 2.12
CA ASP A 189 -0.58 -14.33 2.88
C ASP A 189 0.21 -15.22 1.92
N LEU A 190 1.27 -14.64 1.35
CA LEU A 190 2.17 -15.28 0.39
C LEU A 190 3.61 -15.33 0.91
N PRO A 191 4.35 -16.41 0.60
CA PRO A 191 5.80 -16.41 0.77
C PRO A 191 6.46 -15.50 -0.28
N LEU A 192 7.73 -15.14 -0.02
CA LEU A 192 8.55 -14.44 -0.99
C LEU A 192 8.68 -15.23 -2.30
N HIS A 193 8.85 -14.50 -3.40
CA HIS A 193 9.25 -15.11 -4.66
C HIS A 193 10.63 -15.78 -4.56
N ASP A 194 11.58 -15.09 -3.91
CA ASP A 194 12.90 -15.62 -3.56
C ASP A 194 13.09 -15.56 -2.03
N PRO A 195 13.10 -16.70 -1.32
CA PRO A 195 13.25 -16.74 0.14
C PRO A 195 14.53 -16.10 0.68
N GLN A 196 15.56 -15.88 -0.15
CA GLN A 196 16.81 -15.26 0.28
C GLN A 196 16.80 -13.73 0.26
N GLN A 197 15.73 -13.11 -0.26
CA GLN A 197 15.71 -11.67 -0.57
C GLN A 197 15.01 -10.77 0.45
N GLY A 198 14.65 -11.28 1.63
CA GLY A 198 14.14 -10.45 2.72
C GLY A 198 13.09 -11.14 3.57
N THR A 199 12.08 -10.37 3.98
CA THR A 199 10.97 -10.82 4.82
C THR A 199 9.66 -10.62 4.06
N SER A 200 8.90 -11.70 3.81
CA SER A 200 7.60 -11.61 3.12
C SER A 200 6.61 -10.77 3.91
N LEU A 201 5.62 -10.18 3.22
CA LEU A 201 4.54 -9.47 3.89
C LEU A 201 3.80 -10.36 4.91
N ALA A 202 3.71 -11.67 4.63
CA ALA A 202 3.20 -12.66 5.58
C ALA A 202 3.98 -12.70 6.89
N GLU A 203 5.31 -12.86 6.82
CA GLU A 203 6.15 -12.91 8.02
C GLU A 203 6.19 -11.56 8.74
N GLN A 204 6.22 -10.44 7.99
CA GLN A 204 6.09 -9.11 8.59
C GLN A 204 4.79 -8.97 9.37
N THR A 205 3.67 -9.46 8.81
CA THR A 205 2.35 -9.39 9.46
C THR A 205 2.32 -10.26 10.72
N ARG A 206 2.91 -11.45 10.70
CA ARG A 206 3.02 -12.32 11.88
C ARG A 206 3.83 -11.64 13.00
N LEU A 207 4.99 -11.08 12.65
CA LEU A 207 5.84 -10.36 13.61
C LEU A 207 5.17 -9.09 14.15
N ALA A 208 4.47 -8.33 13.29
CA ALA A 208 3.68 -7.16 13.69
C ALA A 208 2.54 -7.55 14.64
N TYR A 209 1.86 -8.67 14.40
CA TYR A 209 0.84 -9.19 15.31
C TYR A 209 1.42 -9.47 16.71
N GLU A 210 2.58 -10.12 16.79
CA GLU A 210 3.26 -10.38 18.07
C GLU A 210 3.73 -9.09 18.75
N LEU A 211 4.23 -8.13 17.97
CA LEU A 211 4.72 -6.85 18.47
C LEU A 211 3.58 -5.99 19.04
N PHE A 212 2.49 -5.83 18.28
CA PHE A 212 1.40 -4.91 18.61
C PHE A 212 0.31 -5.55 19.45
N SER A 213 0.18 -6.88 19.40
CA SER A 213 -0.84 -7.68 20.09
C SER A 213 -2.26 -7.10 19.94
N PRO A 214 -2.73 -6.79 18.71
CA PRO A 214 -4.07 -6.26 18.53
C PRO A 214 -5.12 -7.32 18.88
N PRO A 215 -6.29 -6.93 19.41
CA PRO A 215 -7.40 -7.88 19.52
C PRO A 215 -7.85 -8.29 18.11
N ILE A 216 -8.16 -9.57 17.97
CA ILE A 216 -8.68 -10.15 16.73
C ILE A 216 -10.18 -10.34 16.85
N SER A 217 -10.90 -10.06 15.77
CA SER A 217 -12.35 -10.26 15.69
C SER A 217 -12.69 -11.71 16.10
N PRO A 218 -13.60 -11.93 17.06
CA PRO A 218 -14.01 -13.28 17.45
C PRO A 218 -14.56 -14.08 16.27
N TRP A 219 -15.19 -13.41 15.30
CA TRP A 219 -15.73 -14.01 14.08
C TRP A 219 -14.62 -14.57 13.21
N CYS A 220 -13.58 -13.78 12.94
CA CYS A 220 -12.42 -14.25 12.17
C CYS A 220 -11.62 -15.31 12.94
N GLN A 221 -11.41 -15.12 14.24
CA GLN A 221 -10.74 -16.09 15.10
C GLN A 221 -11.41 -17.47 15.06
N SER A 222 -12.75 -17.51 15.01
CA SER A 222 -13.51 -18.76 14.97
C SER A 222 -13.30 -19.59 13.70
N ALA A 223 -12.79 -18.99 12.62
CA ALA A 223 -12.47 -19.69 11.38
C ALA A 223 -11.16 -20.51 11.46
N PHE A 224 -10.34 -20.29 12.49
CA PHE A 224 -9.05 -20.97 12.67
C PHE A 224 -9.14 -22.07 13.73
N ALA A 225 -8.87 -23.32 13.32
CA ALA A 225 -8.76 -24.44 14.25
C ALA A 225 -7.54 -24.30 15.18
N ASN A 226 -6.45 -23.72 14.66
CA ASN A 226 -5.23 -23.45 15.41
C ASN A 226 -5.17 -21.98 15.84
N GLN A 227 -5.13 -21.74 17.16
CA GLN A 227 -5.08 -20.39 17.69
C GLN A 227 -3.80 -19.64 17.33
N THR A 228 -2.71 -20.34 16.97
CA THR A 228 -1.48 -19.69 16.51
C THR A 228 -1.61 -19.07 15.11
N ASP A 229 -2.68 -19.36 14.37
CA ASP A 229 -2.90 -18.80 13.02
C ASP A 229 -3.77 -17.54 13.03
N THR A 230 -4.21 -17.08 14.22
CA THR A 230 -5.12 -15.94 14.36
C THR A 230 -4.55 -14.61 13.87
N TRP A 231 -3.22 -14.47 13.80
CA TRP A 231 -2.54 -13.31 13.20
C TRP A 231 -2.93 -13.11 11.73
N LYS A 232 -3.35 -14.17 11.03
CA LYS A 232 -3.83 -14.10 9.64
C LYS A 232 -5.07 -13.24 9.48
N CYS A 233 -5.83 -13.01 10.55
CA CYS A 233 -6.94 -12.04 10.55
C CYS A 233 -6.49 -10.57 10.35
N LEU A 234 -5.19 -10.30 10.25
CA LEU A 234 -4.69 -9.00 9.78
C LEU A 234 -4.61 -8.90 8.25
N PHE A 235 -4.85 -9.99 7.51
CA PHE A 235 -4.97 -10.00 6.05
C PHE A 235 -6.44 -10.00 5.62
N ALA A 236 -6.72 -9.26 4.55
CA ALA A 236 -8.06 -9.11 4.00
C ALA A 236 -8.68 -10.44 3.53
N GLU A 237 -7.88 -11.36 2.98
CA GLU A 237 -8.38 -12.65 2.50
C GLU A 237 -9.04 -13.49 3.60
N TYR A 238 -8.62 -13.31 4.86
CA TYR A 238 -9.19 -13.99 6.01
C TYR A 238 -10.17 -13.09 6.77
N ALA A 239 -9.91 -11.78 6.86
CA ALA A 239 -10.72 -10.87 7.69
C ALA A 239 -12.04 -10.45 7.02
N LEU A 240 -12.01 -10.06 5.75
CA LEU A 240 -13.17 -9.47 5.05
C LEU A 240 -14.43 -10.35 5.03
N PRO A 241 -14.35 -11.69 4.95
CA PRO A 241 -15.52 -12.56 5.08
C PRO A 241 -16.26 -12.44 6.42
N HIS A 242 -15.61 -11.88 7.45
CA HIS A 242 -16.14 -11.80 8.81
C HIS A 242 -16.49 -10.38 9.27
N VAL A 243 -16.09 -9.35 8.52
CA VAL A 243 -16.42 -7.95 8.82
C VAL A 243 -17.93 -7.75 8.67
N GLN A 244 -18.57 -7.37 9.78
CA GLN A 244 -20.03 -7.26 9.84
C GLN A 244 -20.56 -6.00 9.15
N GLU A 245 -19.88 -4.88 9.38
CA GLU A 245 -20.29 -3.57 8.83
C GLU A 245 -20.26 -3.56 7.30
N ASP A 246 -21.12 -2.75 6.68
CA ASP A 246 -21.06 -2.54 5.23
C ASP A 246 -19.80 -1.74 4.86
N TYR A 247 -19.21 -2.02 3.70
CA TYR A 247 -18.00 -1.34 3.27
C TYR A 247 -17.88 -1.23 1.74
N PHE A 248 -17.21 -0.16 1.34
CA PHE A 248 -16.64 0.01 0.01
C PHE A 248 -15.19 -0.47 0.02
N LEU A 249 -14.83 -1.36 -0.89
CA LEU A 249 -13.49 -1.91 -1.03
C LEU A 249 -12.91 -1.52 -2.39
N PHE A 250 -11.81 -0.78 -2.37
CA PHE A 250 -10.96 -0.58 -3.54
C PHE A 250 -9.65 -1.34 -3.37
N SER A 251 -9.16 -2.03 -4.40
CA SER A 251 -7.78 -2.55 -4.43
C SER A 251 -7.32 -2.79 -5.86
N TYR A 252 -6.09 -2.40 -6.17
CA TYR A 252 -5.42 -2.79 -7.41
C TYR A 252 -5.19 -4.31 -7.43
N LEU A 253 -5.48 -4.97 -8.56
CA LEU A 253 -5.14 -6.40 -8.69
C LEU A 253 -3.62 -6.60 -8.75
N ASP A 254 -2.89 -5.67 -9.35
CA ASP A 254 -1.42 -5.65 -9.34
C ASP A 254 -0.91 -4.68 -8.26
N ASP A 255 -1.32 -4.88 -7.00
CA ASP A 255 -0.94 -4.00 -5.87
C ASP A 255 0.58 -3.83 -5.79
N SER A 256 1.03 -2.60 -6.07
CA SER A 256 2.45 -2.31 -6.22
C SER A 256 3.23 -2.41 -4.92
N PHE A 257 2.57 -2.21 -3.77
CA PHE A 257 3.21 -2.36 -2.47
C PHE A 257 3.52 -3.84 -2.22
N GLN A 258 2.53 -4.73 -2.31
CA GLN A 258 2.78 -6.15 -2.06
C GLN A 258 3.73 -6.76 -3.10
N LEU A 259 3.59 -6.40 -4.39
CA LEU A 259 4.55 -6.83 -5.41
C LEU A 259 5.98 -6.38 -5.06
N HIS A 260 6.15 -5.13 -4.62
CA HIS A 260 7.46 -4.62 -4.25
C HIS A 260 8.02 -5.35 -3.02
N THR A 261 7.19 -5.60 -2.00
CA THR A 261 7.60 -6.32 -0.79
C THR A 261 7.99 -7.76 -1.07
N ASP A 262 7.20 -8.50 -1.85
CA ASP A 262 7.41 -9.94 -2.03
C ASP A 262 8.35 -10.30 -3.20
N LEU A 263 8.57 -9.38 -4.16
CA LEU A 263 9.56 -9.53 -5.24
C LEU A 263 10.88 -8.79 -4.97
N ASN A 264 10.93 -7.92 -3.96
CA ASN A 264 12.07 -7.05 -3.66
C ASN A 264 12.59 -6.26 -4.88
N THR A 265 11.70 -5.88 -5.80
CA THR A 265 12.04 -5.13 -7.00
C THR A 265 10.84 -4.32 -7.49
N LYS A 266 11.05 -3.50 -8.52
CA LYS A 266 10.00 -2.79 -9.26
C LYS A 266 10.06 -3.18 -10.74
N PRO A 267 8.98 -2.98 -11.52
CA PRO A 267 8.99 -3.24 -12.96
C PRO A 267 10.14 -2.51 -13.67
N PRO A 268 10.64 -3.03 -14.82
CA PRO A 268 10.11 -4.17 -15.57
C PRO A 268 10.43 -5.53 -14.93
N PHE A 269 9.45 -6.44 -14.97
CA PHE A 269 9.55 -7.77 -14.39
C PHE A 269 9.97 -8.81 -15.44
N GLY A 270 10.83 -9.75 -15.04
CA GLY A 270 11.15 -10.95 -15.83
C GLY A 270 10.03 -12.01 -15.80
N PRO A 271 10.13 -13.09 -16.59
CA PRO A 271 9.06 -14.09 -16.73
C PRO A 271 8.59 -14.73 -15.40
N ASN A 272 9.52 -15.03 -14.49
CA ASN A 272 9.19 -15.62 -13.19
C ASN A 272 8.47 -14.62 -12.27
N GLN A 273 8.90 -13.36 -12.31
CA GLN A 273 8.28 -12.26 -11.54
C GLN A 273 6.88 -11.94 -12.08
N LEU A 274 6.69 -11.96 -13.41
CA LEU A 274 5.36 -11.83 -14.04
C LEU A 274 4.45 -13.00 -13.69
N THR A 275 4.99 -14.21 -13.51
CA THR A 275 4.21 -15.37 -13.05
C THR A 275 3.76 -15.18 -11.60
N PHE A 276 4.64 -14.69 -10.72
CA PHE A 276 4.27 -14.31 -9.36
C PHE A 276 3.21 -13.22 -9.34
N ALA A 277 3.38 -12.16 -10.15
CA ALA A 277 2.43 -11.05 -10.22
C ALA A 277 1.02 -11.52 -10.64
N ARG A 278 0.94 -12.38 -11.66
CA ARG A 278 -0.33 -13.00 -12.08
C ARG A 278 -0.97 -13.85 -10.96
N SER A 279 -0.16 -14.59 -10.20
CA SER A 279 -0.65 -15.36 -9.05
C SER A 279 -1.18 -14.46 -7.94
N LEU A 280 -0.51 -13.34 -7.64
CA LEU A 280 -0.98 -12.35 -6.69
C LEU A 280 -2.31 -11.74 -7.15
N ALA A 281 -2.37 -11.25 -8.39
CA ALA A 281 -3.58 -10.66 -8.96
C ALA A 281 -4.79 -11.61 -8.93
N ALA A 282 -4.58 -12.90 -9.23
CA ALA A 282 -5.64 -13.91 -9.15
C ALA A 282 -6.15 -14.09 -7.71
N ARG A 283 -5.27 -14.06 -6.70
CA ARG A 283 -5.65 -14.17 -5.28
C ARG A 283 -6.37 -12.92 -4.77
N ILE A 284 -5.85 -11.73 -5.08
CA ILE A 284 -6.52 -10.46 -4.77
C ILE A 284 -7.93 -10.44 -5.39
N ASN A 285 -8.04 -10.81 -6.66
CA ASN A 285 -9.33 -10.91 -7.34
C ASN A 285 -10.29 -11.89 -6.63
N HIS A 286 -9.79 -13.06 -6.18
CA HIS A 286 -10.60 -14.00 -5.42
C HIS A 286 -11.14 -13.39 -4.11
N THR A 287 -10.30 -12.70 -3.33
CA THR A 287 -10.73 -11.98 -2.12
C THR A 287 -11.80 -10.93 -2.42
N ILE A 288 -11.58 -10.12 -3.47
CA ILE A 288 -12.48 -9.04 -3.87
C ILE A 288 -13.83 -9.59 -4.35
N MET A 289 -13.81 -10.64 -5.18
CA MET A 289 -15.03 -11.27 -5.68
C MET A 289 -15.81 -11.98 -4.56
N ALA A 290 -15.15 -12.48 -3.52
CA ALA A 290 -15.82 -12.99 -2.33
C ALA A 290 -16.56 -11.87 -1.57
N ALA A 291 -15.93 -10.69 -1.41
CA ALA A 291 -16.61 -9.52 -0.83
C ALA A 291 -17.79 -9.04 -1.70
N ALA A 292 -17.63 -9.04 -3.03
CA ALA A 292 -18.72 -8.72 -3.96
C ALA A 292 -19.90 -9.69 -3.84
N ALA A 293 -19.62 -11.00 -3.74
CA ALA A 293 -20.63 -12.03 -3.54
C ALA A 293 -21.37 -11.90 -2.20
N ALA A 294 -20.69 -11.36 -1.18
CA ALA A 294 -21.29 -10.97 0.10
C ALA A 294 -22.08 -9.64 0.04
N GLY A 295 -22.25 -9.06 -1.15
CA GLY A 295 -23.09 -7.87 -1.38
C GLY A 295 -22.41 -6.52 -1.11
N LYS A 296 -21.09 -6.53 -0.86
CA LYS A 296 -20.27 -5.34 -0.61
C LYS A 296 -19.97 -4.61 -1.92
N ALA A 297 -19.73 -3.30 -1.83
CA ALA A 297 -19.31 -2.53 -3.00
C ALA A 297 -17.82 -2.72 -3.25
N VAL A 298 -17.43 -3.13 -4.45
CA VAL A 298 -16.02 -3.41 -4.77
C VAL A 298 -15.55 -2.79 -6.08
N HIS A 299 -14.34 -2.24 -6.08
CA HIS A 299 -13.66 -1.70 -7.25
C HIS A 299 -12.25 -2.28 -7.35
N ALA A 300 -11.91 -2.89 -8.48
CA ALA A 300 -10.62 -3.56 -8.66
C ALA A 300 -10.10 -3.48 -10.10
N PRO A 301 -9.29 -2.45 -10.41
CA PRO A 301 -8.65 -2.32 -11.70
C PRO A 301 -7.42 -3.23 -11.80
N ALA A 302 -7.18 -3.78 -12.99
CA ALA A 302 -6.00 -4.61 -13.28
C ALA A 302 -4.77 -3.72 -13.58
N CYS A 303 -4.38 -2.90 -12.61
CA CYS A 303 -3.36 -1.86 -12.77
C CYS A 303 -2.29 -1.97 -11.71
N TYR A 304 -1.04 -1.69 -12.10
CA TYR A 304 0.07 -1.54 -11.17
C TYR A 304 -0.02 -0.18 -10.49
N GLY A 305 -0.42 -0.19 -9.22
CA GLY A 305 -0.65 1.00 -8.41
C GLY A 305 -0.82 0.65 -6.94
N HIS A 306 -0.92 1.66 -6.08
CA HIS A 306 -1.23 1.49 -4.66
C HIS A 306 -1.85 2.78 -4.13
N GLY A 307 -3.00 2.67 -3.47
CA GLY A 307 -3.77 3.83 -3.04
C GLY A 307 -4.42 4.60 -4.21
N VAL A 308 -5.64 5.09 -3.97
CA VAL A 308 -6.42 5.83 -4.97
C VAL A 308 -7.21 6.98 -4.36
N ILE A 309 -7.76 6.82 -3.13
CA ILE A 309 -8.80 7.72 -2.64
C ILE A 309 -8.29 9.11 -2.24
N GLU A 310 -7.00 9.23 -1.93
CA GLU A 310 -6.35 10.50 -1.57
C GLU A 310 -5.80 11.29 -2.79
N HIS A 311 -5.85 10.70 -3.99
CA HIS A 311 -5.30 11.31 -5.20
C HIS A 311 -6.43 11.69 -6.16
N PHE A 312 -6.69 12.98 -6.36
CA PHE A 312 -7.77 13.47 -7.22
C PHE A 312 -7.82 12.77 -8.59
N ASP A 313 -6.72 12.84 -9.36
CA ASP A 313 -6.69 12.28 -10.71
C ASP A 313 -6.93 10.78 -10.71
N HIS A 314 -6.45 10.06 -9.71
CA HIS A 314 -6.63 8.61 -9.65
C HIS A 314 -8.06 8.27 -9.24
N PHE A 315 -8.60 8.93 -8.20
CA PHE A 315 -9.95 8.70 -7.72
C PHE A 315 -11.02 8.98 -8.79
N GLU A 316 -10.83 10.05 -9.57
CA GLU A 316 -11.75 10.43 -10.64
C GLU A 316 -11.61 9.57 -11.91
N ASN A 317 -10.38 9.21 -12.30
CA ASN A 317 -10.13 8.65 -13.63
C ASN A 317 -9.79 7.15 -13.66
N VAL A 318 -9.29 6.58 -12.56
CA VAL A 318 -9.03 5.13 -12.53
C VAL A 318 -10.36 4.40 -12.68
N SER A 319 -10.41 3.46 -13.62
CA SER A 319 -11.62 2.70 -13.91
C SER A 319 -11.35 1.22 -14.06
N ALA A 320 -12.36 0.44 -13.69
CA ALA A 320 -12.41 -1.01 -13.86
C ALA A 320 -13.76 -1.34 -14.49
N ALA A 321 -13.78 -2.22 -15.49
CA ALA A 321 -15.00 -2.54 -16.24
C ALA A 321 -15.80 -1.30 -16.73
N GLY A 322 -15.11 -0.20 -17.03
CA GLY A 322 -15.72 1.06 -17.51
C GLY A 322 -16.36 1.94 -16.45
N VAL A 323 -16.23 1.63 -15.16
CA VAL A 323 -16.76 2.44 -14.04
C VAL A 323 -15.59 3.03 -13.25
N THR A 324 -15.61 4.33 -12.98
CA THR A 324 -14.57 5.00 -12.18
C THR A 324 -14.76 4.74 -10.69
N VAL A 325 -13.70 4.94 -9.89
CA VAL A 325 -13.77 4.80 -8.44
C VAL A 325 -14.81 5.77 -7.85
N ALA A 326 -14.74 7.04 -8.25
CA ALA A 326 -15.68 8.08 -7.85
C ALA A 326 -17.15 7.69 -8.17
N GLN A 327 -17.42 7.21 -9.38
CA GLN A 327 -18.77 6.79 -9.79
C GLN A 327 -19.33 5.69 -8.88
N LEU A 328 -18.54 4.63 -8.63
CA LEU A 328 -18.99 3.54 -7.79
C LEU A 328 -19.15 3.95 -6.33
N PHE A 329 -18.20 4.73 -5.81
CA PHE A 329 -18.24 5.23 -4.44
C PHE A 329 -19.50 6.08 -4.17
N VAL A 330 -19.79 7.06 -5.04
CA VAL A 330 -20.99 7.91 -4.90
C VAL A 330 -22.27 7.08 -4.99
N ALA A 331 -22.31 6.07 -5.86
CA ALA A 331 -23.45 5.18 -5.99
C ALA A 331 -23.68 4.31 -4.74
N TRP A 332 -22.60 3.80 -4.13
CA TRP A 332 -22.66 3.05 -2.88
C TRP A 332 -23.05 3.96 -1.70
N LEU A 333 -22.47 5.14 -1.61
CA LEU A 333 -22.73 6.09 -0.54
C LEU A 333 -24.21 6.49 -0.48
N SER A 334 -24.81 6.68 -1.67
CA SER A 334 -26.21 7.08 -1.85
C SER A 334 -27.23 5.95 -1.65
N GLN A 335 -26.80 4.69 -1.50
CA GLN A 335 -27.73 3.59 -1.26
C GLN A 335 -28.28 3.64 0.16
N PRO A 336 -29.61 3.53 0.36
CA PRO A 336 -30.15 3.30 1.68
C PRO A 336 -29.57 2.01 2.26
N MET A 337 -29.27 1.99 3.56
CA MET A 337 -28.83 0.79 4.30
C MET A 337 -29.83 -0.40 4.23
N ALA A 338 -31.03 -0.18 3.66
CA ALA A 338 -32.06 -1.20 3.46
C ALA A 338 -32.34 -1.44 1.96
N ASN A 339 -32.31 -2.72 1.58
CA ASN A 339 -32.64 -3.30 0.28
C ASN A 339 -33.63 -2.47 -0.56
N SER A 340 -33.12 -1.69 -1.52
CA SER A 340 -33.93 -1.12 -2.59
C SER A 340 -33.67 -1.86 -3.90
N THR A 341 -34.76 -2.20 -4.57
CA THR A 341 -34.82 -2.94 -5.83
C THR A 341 -34.14 -2.18 -6.96
N LEU A 342 -33.30 -2.90 -7.71
CA LEU A 342 -32.47 -2.41 -8.81
C LEU A 342 -33.26 -1.66 -9.89
N SER A 343 -32.87 -0.41 -10.15
CA SER A 343 -33.22 0.33 -11.37
C SER A 343 -32.36 -0.17 -12.55
N PRO A 344 -32.88 -0.20 -13.79
CA PRO A 344 -32.13 -0.63 -14.98
C PRO A 344 -30.97 0.31 -15.37
N HIS A 345 -30.75 1.42 -14.66
CA HIS A 345 -29.59 2.31 -14.79
C HIS A 345 -28.70 2.30 -13.53
N ALA A 346 -28.86 1.31 -12.65
CA ALA A 346 -28.08 1.22 -11.41
C ALA A 346 -26.61 0.90 -11.71
N ILE A 347 -25.71 1.71 -11.16
CA ILE A 347 -24.28 1.44 -11.14
C ILE A 347 -24.07 0.08 -10.43
N PRO A 348 -23.32 -0.86 -11.04
CA PRO A 348 -23.14 -2.19 -10.47
C PRO A 348 -22.46 -2.10 -9.11
N LYS A 349 -22.77 -2.97 -8.16
CA LYS A 349 -22.04 -3.02 -6.87
C LYS A 349 -20.58 -3.46 -7.02
N ALA A 350 -20.21 -4.06 -8.15
CA ALA A 350 -18.85 -4.52 -8.41
C ALA A 350 -18.35 -4.01 -9.77
N ALA A 351 -17.18 -3.38 -9.77
CA ALA A 351 -16.44 -2.97 -10.95
C ALA A 351 -15.04 -3.60 -10.89
N VAL A 352 -14.85 -4.71 -11.59
CA VAL A 352 -13.62 -5.51 -11.52
C VAL A 352 -13.15 -5.85 -12.93
N ASP A 353 -11.88 -5.58 -13.23
CA ASP A 353 -11.28 -5.96 -14.50
C ASP A 353 -11.10 -7.48 -14.60
N ARG A 354 -11.17 -8.00 -15.83
CA ARG A 354 -11.12 -9.45 -16.11
C ARG A 354 -9.89 -9.91 -16.89
N CYS A 355 -9.05 -8.97 -17.32
CA CYS A 355 -7.82 -9.32 -17.99
C CYS A 355 -6.82 -9.92 -16.99
N THR A 356 -5.93 -10.79 -17.45
CA THR A 356 -5.13 -11.67 -16.59
C THR A 356 -3.63 -11.41 -16.68
N THR A 357 -3.18 -10.50 -17.55
CA THR A 357 -1.77 -10.13 -17.66
C THR A 357 -1.46 -8.94 -16.75
N PHE A 358 -0.18 -8.74 -16.43
CA PHE A 358 0.23 -7.67 -15.51
C PHE A 358 -0.10 -6.29 -16.08
N ASN A 359 -0.74 -5.43 -15.28
CA ASN A 359 -1.06 -4.05 -15.62
C ASN A 359 -1.86 -3.91 -16.94
N CYS A 360 -2.82 -4.81 -17.17
CA CYS A 360 -3.59 -4.93 -18.40
C CYS A 360 -4.87 -4.07 -18.46
N GLY A 361 -5.24 -3.44 -17.34
CA GLY A 361 -6.45 -2.63 -17.21
C GLY A 361 -6.46 -1.46 -18.19
N ARG A 362 -7.62 -1.21 -18.81
CA ARG A 362 -7.77 -0.06 -19.73
C ARG A 362 -7.87 1.28 -19.00
N GLY A 363 -8.26 1.24 -17.73
CA GLY A 363 -8.43 2.41 -16.87
C GLY A 363 -7.24 2.71 -15.96
N CYS A 364 -6.05 2.20 -16.28
CA CYS A 364 -4.86 2.46 -15.46
C CYS A 364 -4.39 3.92 -15.57
N PRO A 365 -3.78 4.48 -14.51
CA PRO A 365 -3.19 5.81 -14.56
C PRO A 365 -2.17 5.95 -15.69
N ALA A 366 -2.09 7.14 -16.31
CA ALA A 366 -1.20 7.41 -17.44
C ALA A 366 0.30 7.22 -17.14
N HIS A 367 0.68 7.17 -15.87
CA HIS A 367 2.06 6.94 -15.40
C HIS A 367 2.35 5.51 -14.94
N SER A 368 1.35 4.60 -14.96
CA SER A 368 1.64 3.18 -14.77
C SER A 368 2.47 2.71 -15.97
N PRO A 369 3.54 1.91 -15.76
CA PRO A 369 4.40 1.45 -16.83
C PRO A 369 3.60 0.61 -17.83
N SER A 370 3.09 1.28 -18.86
CA SER A 370 2.38 0.73 -20.00
C SER A 370 3.40 0.12 -20.97
N PHE A 371 4.17 -0.86 -20.49
CA PHE A 371 5.24 -1.48 -21.26
C PHE A 371 5.02 -2.95 -21.59
N VAL A 372 3.93 -3.57 -21.12
CA VAL A 372 3.65 -4.98 -21.44
C VAL A 372 2.80 -5.15 -22.70
N HIS A 373 1.98 -4.16 -23.08
CA HIS A 373 1.11 -4.29 -24.26
C HIS A 373 1.86 -4.40 -25.59
N LYS A 374 3.11 -3.90 -25.69
CA LYS A 374 3.93 -4.10 -26.89
C LYS A 374 4.64 -5.45 -26.92
N GLN A 375 5.25 -5.90 -25.82
CA GLN A 375 6.04 -7.13 -25.83
C GLN A 375 5.22 -8.41 -25.82
N GLU A 376 4.01 -8.41 -25.25
CA GLU A 376 3.12 -9.58 -25.33
C GLU A 376 2.38 -9.65 -26.68
N GLN A 377 1.96 -8.51 -27.25
CA GLN A 377 1.39 -8.50 -28.62
C GLN A 377 2.44 -8.81 -29.70
N GLU A 378 3.71 -8.43 -29.49
CA GLU A 378 4.81 -8.82 -30.38
C GLU A 378 5.10 -10.32 -30.25
N ARG A 379 5.03 -10.93 -29.05
CA ARG A 379 5.18 -12.39 -28.88
C ARG A 379 4.00 -13.20 -29.39
N ASP A 380 2.77 -12.72 -29.20
CA ASP A 380 1.58 -13.41 -29.72
C ASP A 380 1.54 -13.35 -31.25
N ARG A 381 2.06 -12.26 -31.87
CA ARG A 381 2.32 -12.19 -33.31
C ARG A 381 3.46 -13.09 -33.75
N GLU A 382 4.57 -13.14 -33.01
CA GLU A 382 5.68 -14.05 -33.31
C GLU A 382 5.24 -15.53 -33.20
N HIS A 383 4.32 -15.88 -32.29
CA HIS A 383 3.77 -17.23 -32.20
C HIS A 383 2.71 -17.54 -33.27
N GLU A 384 1.93 -16.55 -33.74
CA GLU A 384 1.06 -16.71 -34.91
C GLU A 384 1.86 -16.82 -36.21
N ASP A 385 2.98 -16.10 -36.33
CA ASP A 385 3.89 -16.15 -37.47
C ASP A 385 4.70 -17.47 -37.48
N GLU A 386 5.17 -17.97 -36.32
CA GLU A 386 5.82 -19.28 -36.19
C GLU A 386 4.88 -20.45 -36.51
N GLN A 387 3.58 -20.34 -36.19
CA GLN A 387 2.59 -21.35 -36.56
C GLN A 387 2.19 -21.30 -38.05
N GLN A 388 2.42 -20.18 -38.73
CA GLN A 388 2.26 -20.07 -40.19
C GLN A 388 3.50 -20.54 -40.96
N GLU A 389 4.70 -20.45 -40.37
CA GLU A 389 5.95 -20.96 -40.99
C GLU A 389 6.12 -22.49 -40.88
N GLU A 390 5.39 -23.18 -39.99
CA GLU A 390 5.41 -24.66 -39.89
C GLU A 390 4.52 -25.39 -40.94
N GLU A 391 3.80 -24.66 -41.81
CA GLU A 391 2.96 -25.23 -42.88
C GLU A 391 3.48 -25.04 -44.33
N GLU A 392 4.81 -25.00 -44.55
CA GLU A 392 5.38 -25.13 -45.92
C GLU A 392 6.41 -26.28 -46.03
N PRO A 393 6.35 -27.13 -47.09
CA PRO A 393 7.26 -28.27 -47.24
C PRO A 393 8.57 -27.90 -47.95
N SER A 394 9.67 -28.39 -47.36
CA SER A 394 10.97 -28.81 -47.92
C SER A 394 11.59 -28.00 -49.08
N ASP A 395 12.83 -27.52 -48.86
CA ASP A 395 13.98 -27.92 -49.70
C ASP A 395 15.31 -27.54 -49.04
N ASP A 396 16.29 -28.45 -49.21
CA ASP A 396 17.66 -28.41 -48.68
C ASP A 396 18.49 -27.20 -49.16
N GLU A 397 19.19 -26.51 -48.26
CA GLU A 397 20.65 -26.27 -48.40
C GLU A 397 21.26 -25.57 -47.16
N GLU A 398 22.32 -26.20 -46.68
CA GLU A 398 23.15 -25.84 -45.53
C GLU A 398 23.89 -24.50 -45.71
N LYS A 399 23.50 -23.44 -44.97
CA LYS A 399 24.34 -22.24 -44.73
C LYS A 399 24.19 -21.70 -43.30
N GLU A 400 25.28 -21.76 -42.54
CA GLU A 400 25.41 -21.14 -41.21
C GLU A 400 25.07 -19.63 -41.22
N PRO A 401 24.26 -19.11 -40.28
CA PRO A 401 24.05 -17.66 -40.15
C PRO A 401 25.11 -17.03 -39.22
N ARG A 402 25.94 -16.14 -39.77
CA ARG A 402 26.72 -15.17 -38.98
C ARG A 402 25.79 -14.08 -38.44
N ARG A 403 25.49 -14.11 -37.14
CA ARG A 403 24.82 -13.01 -36.42
C ARG A 403 25.75 -11.80 -36.33
N VAL A 404 25.39 -10.70 -37.00
CA VAL A 404 25.98 -9.37 -36.79
C VAL A 404 25.16 -8.65 -35.73
N ILE A 405 25.71 -8.52 -34.53
CA ILE A 405 25.12 -7.71 -33.46
C ILE A 405 25.63 -6.27 -33.63
N LYS A 406 24.74 -5.34 -34.02
CA LYS A 406 25.01 -3.90 -33.90
C LYS A 406 24.78 -3.49 -32.43
N SER A 407 25.86 -3.22 -31.69
CA SER A 407 25.76 -2.54 -30.40
C SER A 407 25.99 -1.04 -30.59
N THR A 408 24.97 -0.23 -30.28
CA THR A 408 25.12 1.20 -30.03
C THR A 408 25.29 1.39 -28.53
N LEU A 409 26.50 1.77 -28.09
CA LEU A 409 26.75 2.21 -26.71
C LEU A 409 26.51 3.72 -26.59
N PRO A 410 25.97 4.22 -25.46
CA PRO A 410 25.77 5.65 -25.23
C PRO A 410 27.10 6.36 -24.93
N MET A 411 27.22 7.58 -25.43
CA MET A 411 28.38 8.47 -25.28
C MET A 411 28.38 9.07 -23.86
N TRP A 412 29.46 8.90 -23.08
CA TRP A 412 29.61 9.55 -21.78
C TRP A 412 30.42 10.84 -21.91
N LEU A 413 29.89 11.94 -21.35
CA LEU A 413 30.58 13.22 -21.18
C LEU A 413 31.18 13.26 -19.77
N LEU A 414 32.50 13.32 -19.67
CA LEU A 414 33.22 13.55 -18.41
C LEU A 414 33.67 15.02 -18.38
N ALA A 415 33.06 15.82 -17.52
CA ALA A 415 33.52 17.18 -17.22
C ALA A 415 34.48 17.12 -16.03
N VAL A 416 35.73 17.55 -16.23
CA VAL A 416 36.71 17.71 -15.16
C VAL A 416 36.93 19.20 -14.93
N PHE A 417 36.68 19.68 -13.72
CA PHE A 417 36.97 21.06 -13.31
C PHE A 417 38.40 21.16 -12.80
N SER A 418 39.18 22.10 -13.34
CA SER A 418 40.47 22.51 -12.76
C SER A 418 40.27 23.72 -11.84
N ALA A 419 41.07 23.81 -10.77
CA ALA A 419 40.99 24.85 -9.73
C ALA A 419 41.43 26.26 -10.19
N SER A 420 41.42 26.54 -11.50
CA SER A 420 41.73 27.87 -12.07
C SER A 420 40.88 28.19 -13.30
N GLY A 421 39.57 27.92 -13.21
CA GLY A 421 38.54 28.69 -13.92
C GLY A 421 38.53 28.65 -15.46
N GLY A 422 38.82 27.50 -16.08
CA GLY A 422 38.65 27.31 -17.53
C GLY A 422 38.18 25.90 -17.88
N LEU A 423 37.15 25.78 -18.75
CA LEU A 423 36.62 24.52 -19.26
C LEU A 423 37.42 24.06 -20.49
N ILE A 424 38.01 22.87 -20.45
CA ILE A 424 38.63 22.22 -21.62
C ILE A 424 37.77 21.01 -22.00
N VAL A 425 37.25 20.99 -23.22
CA VAL A 425 36.53 19.85 -23.80
C VAL A 425 37.47 19.08 -24.72
N LEU A 426 37.81 17.83 -24.38
CA LEU A 426 38.53 16.92 -25.26
C LEU A 426 37.54 15.92 -25.86
N THR A 427 37.51 15.82 -27.19
CA THR A 427 36.80 14.76 -27.91
C THR A 427 37.82 13.87 -28.63
N GLY A 428 37.68 12.56 -28.51
CA GLY A 428 38.50 11.59 -29.22
C GLY A 428 37.75 10.27 -29.39
N SER A 429 37.74 9.73 -30.61
CA SER A 429 37.16 8.42 -30.94
C SER A 429 38.24 7.34 -30.96
N VAL A 430 38.08 6.25 -30.22
CA VAL A 430 38.92 5.06 -30.36
C VAL A 430 38.14 3.99 -31.12
N SER A 431 38.59 3.66 -32.33
CA SER A 431 38.15 2.46 -33.06
C SER A 431 39.15 1.34 -32.83
N GLY A 432 38.74 0.27 -32.15
CA GLY A 432 39.56 -0.92 -31.93
C GLY A 432 38.75 -2.19 -32.15
N TYR A 433 39.17 -3.01 -33.13
CA TYR A 433 38.66 -4.36 -33.36
C TYR A 433 39.30 -5.32 -32.35
N ILE A 434 38.50 -6.05 -31.56
CA ILE A 434 39.00 -7.15 -30.71
C ILE A 434 38.56 -8.48 -31.32
N LEU A 435 39.55 -9.24 -31.80
CA LEU A 435 39.46 -10.63 -32.19
C LEU A 435 39.43 -11.52 -30.94
N TYR A 436 38.36 -12.28 -30.74
CA TYR A 436 38.26 -13.27 -29.67
C TYR A 436 38.96 -14.57 -30.08
N LYS A 437 40.02 -14.97 -29.37
CA LYS A 437 40.63 -16.30 -29.49
C LYS A 437 40.34 -17.09 -28.22
N ARG A 438 39.46 -18.10 -28.33
CA ARG A 438 39.22 -19.12 -27.29
C ARG A 438 40.52 -19.86 -26.98
N ARG A 439 40.91 -19.90 -25.71
CA ARG A 439 41.76 -20.98 -25.17
C ARG A 439 41.13 -21.47 -23.86
N GLN A 440 40.73 -22.73 -23.88
CA GLN A 440 40.49 -23.53 -22.68
C GLN A 440 41.82 -23.76 -21.97
N GLU A 441 41.82 -23.66 -20.64
CA GLU A 441 42.69 -24.48 -19.80
C GLU A 441 42.09 -24.58 -18.38
N ARG A 442 41.99 -25.82 -17.89
CA ARG A 442 41.59 -26.22 -16.54
C ARG A 442 42.86 -26.36 -15.68
N ALA A 443 42.84 -25.83 -14.45
CA ALA A 443 43.51 -26.35 -13.24
C ALA A 443 43.10 -25.41 -12.06
N ALA A 444 42.33 -25.82 -11.04
CA ALA A 444 42.58 -26.75 -9.94
C ALA A 444 43.54 -26.20 -8.84
N PHE A 445 42.92 -25.90 -7.69
CA PHE A 445 43.39 -25.88 -6.30
C PHE A 445 44.60 -25.00 -5.88
N ASP A 446 44.36 -24.09 -4.93
CA ASP A 446 44.86 -24.29 -3.56
C ASP A 446 44.13 -23.46 -2.49
N LYS A 447 43.90 -24.11 -1.34
CA LYS A 447 43.36 -23.55 -0.09
C LYS A 447 44.50 -22.87 0.67
N ILE A 448 44.24 -21.69 1.25
CA ILE A 448 44.96 -21.24 2.45
C ILE A 448 43.93 -20.69 3.46
N TYR A 449 43.74 -21.46 4.53
CA TYR A 449 43.26 -21.00 5.83
C TYR A 449 44.45 -20.37 6.58
N MET A 450 44.25 -19.25 7.27
CA MET A 450 44.39 -19.17 8.75
C MET A 450 44.22 -17.74 9.32
N PRO A 451 43.91 -17.62 10.62
CA PRO A 451 43.18 -16.52 11.27
C PRO A 451 44.08 -15.63 12.13
N LEU A 452 43.59 -14.46 12.58
CA LEU A 452 44.04 -13.82 13.83
C LEU A 452 42.89 -13.04 14.51
N THR A 453 42.71 -13.35 15.79
CA THR A 453 41.82 -12.74 16.79
C THR A 453 42.52 -11.55 17.52
N PRO A 454 42.04 -11.03 18.66
CA PRO A 454 41.51 -9.67 18.84
C PRO A 454 42.48 -8.74 19.61
N LEU A 455 42.15 -7.45 19.72
CA LEU A 455 42.76 -6.54 20.68
C LEU A 455 41.70 -6.00 21.64
N ASP A 456 41.91 -6.33 22.91
CA ASP A 456 41.26 -5.78 24.10
C ASP A 456 41.61 -4.31 24.34
N GLY A 457 40.77 -3.61 25.12
CA GLY A 457 41.07 -2.30 25.68
C GLY A 457 39.89 -1.64 26.38
N ASP A 458 39.66 -2.07 27.63
CA ASP A 458 39.16 -1.34 28.81
C ASP A 458 38.31 -0.06 28.63
N ASP A 459 37.07 -0.08 29.16
CA ASP A 459 36.63 0.87 30.21
C ASP A 459 35.20 0.55 30.69
N ALA A 460 35.11 0.03 31.91
CA ALA A 460 33.90 0.10 32.75
C ALA A 460 34.33 0.30 34.19
N PRO A 461 33.58 1.10 34.97
CA PRO A 461 33.31 0.60 36.31
C PRO A 461 31.91 0.91 36.87
N TYR A 462 31.55 0.06 37.84
CA TYR A 462 30.59 0.22 38.94
C TYR A 462 29.09 -0.12 38.75
N TRP A 463 28.78 -1.34 39.19
CA TRP A 463 27.52 -1.73 39.85
C TRP A 463 27.63 -1.55 41.37
N PRO A 464 26.51 -1.39 42.09
CA PRO A 464 26.34 -2.03 43.39
C PRO A 464 25.28 -3.14 43.32
N ASN A 465 25.67 -4.27 43.90
CA ASN A 465 24.83 -5.38 44.32
C ASN A 465 23.59 -4.91 45.10
N ASN A 466 22.45 -5.53 44.82
CA ASN A 466 21.62 -6.06 45.89
C ASN A 466 20.93 -7.35 45.44
N SER A 467 21.31 -8.42 46.13
CA SER A 467 20.70 -9.73 46.19
C SER A 467 19.24 -9.66 46.63
N LEU A 468 18.35 -10.48 46.02
CA LEU A 468 17.31 -11.20 46.76
C LEU A 468 16.72 -12.37 45.92
N GLN A 469 16.97 -13.54 46.50
CA GLN A 469 16.43 -14.89 46.37
C GLN A 469 15.17 -15.19 45.54
N PHE A 470 15.25 -16.31 44.82
CA PHE A 470 14.13 -17.14 44.34
C PHE A 470 13.35 -17.79 45.50
N SER A 471 12.02 -17.85 45.36
CA SER A 471 11.24 -19.06 45.70
C SER A 471 9.90 -19.06 44.94
N PRO A 472 9.43 -20.22 44.42
CA PRO A 472 8.15 -20.36 43.74
C PRO A 472 7.06 -20.88 44.69
N THR A 473 5.81 -20.42 44.53
CA THR A 473 4.63 -21.12 45.04
C THR A 473 3.41 -20.85 44.17
N LEU A 474 2.82 -21.95 43.70
CA LEU A 474 1.41 -22.13 43.34
C LEU A 474 0.49 -21.62 44.46
N GLU A 475 -0.66 -21.02 44.13
CA GLU A 475 -2.00 -21.63 44.26
C GLU A 475 -3.14 -20.63 43.95
N LEU A 476 -4.16 -21.18 43.28
CA LEU A 476 -5.56 -20.77 43.08
C LEU A 476 -5.90 -19.59 42.15
#